data_AF-A0A5B6YRX0-F1
#
_entry.id   AF-A0A5B6YRX0-F1
#
_cell.length_a   1.000
_cell.length_b   1.000
_cell.length_c   1.000
_cell.angle_alpha   90.00
_cell.angle_beta   90.00
_cell.angle_gamma   90.00
#
_symmetry.space_group_name_H-M   'P 1'
#
loop_
_entity.id
_entity.type
_entity.pdbx_description
1 polymer ?
#
loop_
_entity_poly.entity_id
_entity_poly.type
_entity_poly.pdbx_seq_one_letter_code
_entity_poly.pdbx_strand_id
1 'polypeptide(L)'
;SVWEDCPITDVEEQKPATEHPEPMSLEQTDAVFSEKDQMEEVEMEDIFEESALDIDSCDAKNPLAVVDYVEDLYAYYRKMENSSCVSSNYMAQQFDINEKMRAILIDW
;
A
#
# COMPACT_ATOMS: atom_id res chain seq x y z
N SER A 1 -22.55 -27.71 -16.15
CA SER A 1 -22.53 -26.82 -17.34
C SER A 1 -23.80 -26.02 -17.37
N VAL A 2 -23.75 -24.85 -18.01
CA VAL A 2 -24.79 -23.83 -18.17
C VAL A 2 -24.73 -22.75 -17.08
N TRP A 3 -23.73 -21.87 -17.19
CA TRP A 3 -23.93 -20.46 -16.90
C TRP A 3 -24.96 -19.96 -17.94
N GLU A 4 -26.04 -19.34 -17.49
CA GLU A 4 -27.03 -18.77 -18.38
C GLU A 4 -26.56 -17.39 -18.83
N ASP A 5 -26.59 -17.18 -20.15
CA ASP A 5 -26.26 -15.97 -20.88
C ASP A 5 -27.00 -14.75 -20.30
N CYS A 6 -26.25 -13.75 -19.85
CA CYS A 6 -26.80 -12.42 -19.60
C CYS A 6 -27.14 -11.76 -20.94
N PRO A 7 -28.39 -11.35 -21.21
CA PRO A 7 -28.75 -10.71 -22.47
C PRO A 7 -28.13 -9.31 -22.55
N ILE A 8 -27.22 -9.13 -23.51
CA ILE A 8 -26.73 -7.81 -23.96
C ILE A 8 -27.93 -7.03 -24.50
N THR A 9 -28.26 -5.94 -23.82
CA THR A 9 -29.20 -4.94 -24.32
C THR A 9 -28.40 -3.87 -25.07
N ASP A 10 -28.73 -3.72 -26.35
CA ASP A 10 -28.19 -2.74 -27.29
C ASP A 10 -28.62 -1.34 -26.81
N VAL A 11 -27.67 -0.54 -26.32
CA VAL A 11 -27.91 0.86 -25.95
C VAL A 11 -27.13 1.77 -26.89
N GLU A 12 -27.91 2.37 -27.78
CA GLU A 12 -27.75 3.61 -28.54
C GLU A 12 -26.33 4.17 -28.79
N GLU A 13 -26.01 4.17 -30.09
CA GLU A 13 -25.02 4.94 -30.82
C GLU A 13 -24.92 6.42 -30.36
N GLN A 14 -23.86 6.74 -29.60
CA GLN A 14 -23.43 8.12 -29.35
C GLN A 14 -22.09 8.40 -30.06
N LYS A 15 -22.21 9.10 -31.20
CA LYS A 15 -21.27 9.99 -31.91
C LYS A 15 -19.78 9.95 -31.47
N PRO A 16 -18.83 9.67 -32.39
CA PRO A 16 -17.41 9.72 -32.07
C PRO A 16 -16.96 11.17 -31.90
N ALA A 17 -16.76 11.61 -30.67
CA ALA A 17 -15.88 12.74 -30.39
C ALA A 17 -14.43 12.23 -30.56
N THR A 18 -13.79 12.66 -31.62
CA THR A 18 -12.37 12.41 -31.91
C THR A 18 -11.53 13.15 -30.87
N GLU A 19 -11.33 12.56 -29.70
CA GLU A 19 -10.34 13.02 -28.73
C GLU A 19 -9.05 12.25 -28.98
N HIS A 20 -8.28 12.74 -29.96
CA HIS A 20 -6.89 12.36 -30.12
C HIS A 20 -6.16 12.73 -28.82
N PRO A 21 -5.54 11.80 -28.08
CA PRO A 21 -4.73 12.19 -26.94
C PRO A 21 -3.57 13.03 -27.50
N GLU A 22 -3.54 14.31 -27.17
CA GLU A 22 -2.42 15.15 -27.55
C GLU A 22 -1.16 14.60 -26.88
N PRO A 23 -0.06 14.39 -27.63
CA PRO A 23 1.18 13.92 -27.04
C PRO A 23 1.67 14.98 -26.06
N MET A 24 1.92 14.59 -24.80
CA MET A 24 2.53 15.49 -23.81
C MET A 24 3.88 15.97 -24.36
N SER A 25 3.97 17.27 -24.66
CA SER A 25 5.22 17.94 -24.99
C SER A 25 6.15 17.88 -23.78
N LEU A 26 7.28 17.19 -23.94
CA LEU A 26 8.35 17.11 -22.95
C LEU A 26 9.15 18.40 -22.97
N GLU A 27 8.99 19.25 -21.96
CA GLU A 27 9.88 20.40 -21.76
C GLU A 27 11.26 19.86 -21.32
N GLN A 28 12.28 20.12 -22.13
CA GLN A 28 13.66 19.80 -21.80
C GLN A 28 14.10 20.73 -20.67
N THR A 29 14.21 20.19 -19.46
CA THR A 29 14.91 20.85 -18.36
C THR A 29 16.40 20.75 -18.62
N ASP A 30 16.98 21.85 -19.09
CA ASP A 30 18.41 22.04 -19.24
C ASP A 30 19.15 21.66 -17.95
N ALA A 31 20.18 20.84 -18.10
CA ALA A 31 20.98 20.31 -17.02
C ALA A 31 21.88 21.39 -16.41
N VAL A 32 21.48 21.99 -15.27
CA VAL A 32 22.40 22.37 -14.18
C VAL A 32 21.64 22.38 -12.85
N PHE A 33 21.71 21.29 -12.10
CA PHE A 33 21.77 21.35 -10.63
C PHE A 33 22.80 20.31 -10.18
N SER A 34 24.06 20.70 -10.30
CA SER A 34 25.15 20.00 -9.64
C SER A 34 25.19 20.48 -8.21
N GLU A 35 24.40 19.85 -7.35
CA GLU A 35 24.62 19.94 -5.91
C GLU A 35 24.56 18.53 -5.35
N LYS A 36 25.58 18.22 -4.55
CA LYS A 36 25.86 16.91 -4.00
C LYS A 36 24.63 16.40 -3.25
N ASP A 37 24.05 15.29 -3.71
CA ASP A 37 23.15 14.46 -2.92
C ASP A 37 23.94 13.90 -1.72
N GLN A 38 24.06 14.71 -0.67
CA GLN A 38 24.33 14.22 0.67
C GLN A 38 23.01 13.61 1.16
N MET A 39 22.89 12.30 0.95
CA MET A 39 21.96 11.46 1.69
C MET A 39 22.31 11.57 3.19
N GLU A 40 21.65 12.47 3.90
CA GLU A 40 21.75 12.54 5.36
C GLU A 40 20.95 11.35 5.91
N GLU A 41 21.65 10.40 6.54
CA GLU A 41 21.01 9.28 7.22
C GLU A 41 20.19 9.85 8.39
N VAL A 42 18.88 9.96 8.21
CA VAL A 42 17.95 10.34 9.28
C VAL A 42 17.85 9.18 10.26
N GLU A 43 18.47 9.35 11.43
CA GLU A 43 18.35 8.43 12.56
C GLU A 43 16.91 8.48 13.08
N MET A 44 16.20 7.33 13.07
CA MET A 44 14.85 7.24 13.62
C MET A 44 14.96 7.37 15.14
N GLU A 45 14.75 8.58 15.66
CA GLU A 45 14.65 8.78 17.10
C GLU A 45 13.46 7.99 17.65
N ASP A 46 13.67 7.26 18.75
CA ASP A 46 12.60 6.61 19.50
C ASP A 46 11.61 7.69 19.97
N ILE A 47 10.49 7.80 19.27
CA ILE A 47 9.35 8.59 19.73
C ILE A 47 8.92 7.93 21.04
N PHE A 48 9.22 8.61 22.15
CA PHE A 48 8.73 8.24 23.47
C PHE A 48 7.25 7.93 23.35
N GLU A 49 6.84 6.79 23.93
CA GLU A 49 5.47 6.29 23.97
C GLU A 49 4.57 7.34 24.65
N GLU A 50 4.18 8.36 23.88
CA GLU A 50 3.13 9.29 24.22
C GLU A 50 1.89 8.41 24.37
N SER A 51 1.32 8.41 25.58
CA SER A 51 0.15 7.60 25.91
C SER A 51 -0.87 7.78 24.80
N ALA A 52 -1.08 6.73 24.00
CA ALA A 52 -1.91 6.81 22.81
C ALA A 52 -3.27 7.38 23.20
N LEU A 53 -3.66 8.49 22.54
CA LEU A 53 -4.95 9.12 22.80
C LEU A 53 -6.07 8.15 22.41
N ASP A 54 -7.06 7.97 23.30
CA ASP A 54 -8.23 7.12 23.04
C ASP A 54 -9.20 7.82 22.07
N ILE A 55 -8.92 7.61 20.77
CA ILE A 55 -9.70 8.17 19.66
C ILE A 55 -11.09 7.54 19.54
N ASP A 56 -11.29 6.33 20.08
CA ASP A 56 -12.52 5.56 19.94
C ASP A 56 -13.54 5.87 21.05
N SER A 57 -13.11 6.60 22.09
CA SER A 57 -13.97 7.02 23.21
C SER A 57 -15.29 7.68 22.80
N CYS A 58 -15.30 8.41 21.67
CA CYS A 58 -16.51 9.05 21.14
C CYS A 58 -17.56 8.03 20.68
N ASP A 59 -17.13 6.84 20.27
CA ASP A 59 -17.95 5.79 19.68
C ASP A 59 -18.43 4.75 20.70
N ALA A 60 -18.14 4.93 22.00
CA ALA A 60 -18.54 3.99 23.06
C ALA A 60 -20.06 3.71 23.12
N LYS A 61 -20.90 4.59 22.56
CA LYS A 61 -22.36 4.42 22.49
C LYS A 61 -22.86 3.89 21.13
N ASN A 62 -21.97 3.72 20.17
CA ASN A 62 -22.28 3.23 18.84
C ASN A 62 -22.13 1.70 18.82
N PRO A 63 -23.24 0.94 18.85
CA PRO A 63 -23.18 -0.53 18.86
C PRO A 63 -22.56 -1.11 17.58
N LEU A 64 -22.43 -0.32 16.50
CA LEU A 64 -21.79 -0.73 15.26
C LEU A 64 -20.28 -0.46 15.24
N ALA A 65 -19.74 0.31 16.20
CA ALA A 65 -18.32 0.64 16.25
C ALA A 65 -17.47 -0.44 16.95
N VAL A 66 -18.10 -1.33 17.72
CA VAL A 66 -17.43 -2.53 18.27
C VAL A 66 -16.19 -2.16 19.12
N VAL A 67 -16.23 -1.00 19.79
CA VAL A 67 -15.11 -0.41 20.55
C VAL A 67 -14.58 -1.35 21.64
N ASP A 68 -15.47 -2.14 22.26
CA ASP A 68 -15.12 -3.08 23.34
C ASP A 68 -14.06 -4.12 22.94
N TYR A 69 -13.86 -4.38 21.64
CA TYR A 69 -12.90 -5.38 21.15
C TYR A 69 -11.61 -4.77 20.60
N VAL A 70 -11.54 -3.46 20.44
CA VAL A 70 -10.41 -2.79 19.79
C VAL A 70 -9.11 -3.06 20.56
N GLU A 71 -9.14 -2.93 21.89
CA GLU A 71 -7.98 -3.18 22.74
C GLU A 71 -7.49 -4.63 22.64
N ASP A 72 -8.42 -5.60 22.70
CA ASP A 72 -8.11 -7.03 22.57
C ASP A 72 -7.53 -7.38 21.20
N LEU A 73 -8.09 -6.81 20.13
CA LEU A 73 -7.58 -7.00 18.76
C LEU A 73 -6.18 -6.43 18.62
N TYR A 74 -5.94 -5.20 19.09
CA TYR A 74 -4.62 -4.59 19.05
C TYR A 74 -3.60 -5.41 19.86
N ALA A 75 -3.95 -5.84 21.06
CA ALA A 75 -3.08 -6.69 21.88
C ALA A 75 -2.74 -8.01 21.18
N TYR A 76 -3.73 -8.62 20.52
CA TYR A 76 -3.53 -9.84 19.75
C TYR A 76 -2.60 -9.62 18.55
N TYR A 77 -2.82 -8.60 17.73
CA TYR A 77 -1.99 -8.31 16.57
C TYR A 77 -0.57 -7.92 16.97
N ARG A 78 -0.40 -7.06 17.97
CA ARG A 78 0.92 -6.69 18.51
C ARG A 78 1.70 -7.92 19.01
N LYS A 79 1.01 -8.88 19.64
CA LYS A 79 1.64 -10.14 20.04
C LYS A 79 2.02 -10.99 18.83
N MET A 80 1.15 -11.06 17.83
CA MET A 80 1.35 -11.88 16.63
C MET A 80 2.50 -11.36 15.76
N GLU A 81 2.69 -10.04 15.64
CA GLU A 81 3.77 -9.40 14.89
C GLU A 81 5.15 -9.97 15.24
N ASN A 82 5.42 -10.13 16.54
CA ASN A 82 6.68 -10.71 17.03
C ASN A 82 6.93 -12.14 16.53
N SER A 83 5.86 -12.91 16.32
CA SER A 83 5.95 -14.32 15.90
C SER A 83 5.83 -14.52 14.39
N SER A 84 5.25 -13.56 13.68
CA SER A 84 4.98 -13.64 12.24
C SER A 84 6.12 -13.11 11.38
N CYS A 85 7.16 -12.55 11.99
CA CYS A 85 8.32 -12.04 11.26
C CYS A 85 9.09 -13.16 10.56
N VAL A 86 9.34 -12.98 9.26
CA VAL A 86 10.18 -13.88 8.48
C VAL A 86 11.64 -13.69 8.91
N SER A 87 12.40 -14.79 9.00
CA SER A 87 13.84 -14.73 9.27
C SER A 87 14.53 -13.76 8.31
N SER A 88 15.27 -12.78 8.84
CA SER A 88 16.02 -11.81 8.00
C SER A 88 16.99 -12.46 7.02
N ASN A 89 17.43 -13.69 7.31
CA ASN A 89 18.36 -14.45 6.49
C ASN A 89 17.68 -15.45 5.53
N TYR A 90 16.36 -15.38 5.35
CA TYR A 90 15.64 -16.35 4.50
C TYR A 90 16.20 -16.38 3.06
N MET A 91 16.58 -15.22 2.51
CA MET A 91 17.11 -15.11 1.14
C MET A 91 18.48 -15.80 0.96
N ALA A 92 19.26 -15.96 2.04
CA ALA A 92 20.55 -16.67 1.98
C ALA A 92 20.40 -18.19 1.78
N GLN A 93 19.22 -18.74 2.06
CA GLN A 93 18.92 -20.17 1.93
C GLN A 93 18.24 -20.51 0.59
N GLN A 94 17.97 -19.50 -0.24
CA GLN A 94 17.31 -19.67 -1.53
C GLN A 94 18.36 -19.76 -2.64
N PHE A 95 18.34 -20.85 -3.41
CA PHE A 95 19.29 -21.07 -4.52
C PHE A 95 18.77 -20.58 -5.86
N ASP A 96 17.46 -20.66 -6.08
CA ASP A 96 16.82 -20.41 -7.38
C ASP A 96 16.25 -19.00 -7.51
N ILE A 97 16.14 -18.26 -6.40
CA ILE A 97 15.56 -16.93 -6.37
C ILE A 97 16.53 -15.93 -5.74
N ASN A 98 16.44 -14.68 -6.18
CA ASN A 98 17.22 -13.57 -5.65
C ASN A 98 16.30 -12.38 -5.30
N GLU A 99 16.86 -11.38 -4.61
CA GLU A 99 16.10 -10.21 -4.13
C GLU A 99 15.41 -9.45 -5.27
N LYS A 100 16.02 -9.37 -6.46
CA LYS A 100 15.40 -8.69 -7.62
C LYS A 100 14.16 -9.44 -8.11
N MET A 101 14.20 -10.77 -8.12
CA MET A 101 13.04 -11.59 -8.50
C MET A 101 11.89 -11.43 -7.49
N ARG A 102 12.20 -11.35 -6.19
CA ARG A 102 11.20 -11.04 -5.16
C ARG A 102 10.61 -9.65 -5.34
N ALA A 103 11.42 -8.63 -5.62
CA ALA A 103 10.94 -7.27 -5.84
C ALA A 103 9.96 -7.21 -7.03
N ILE A 104 10.26 -7.90 -8.13
CA ILE A 104 9.35 -8.03 -9.29
C ILE A 104 8.02 -8.69 -8.89
N LEU A 105 8.07 -9.75 -8.05
CA LEU A 105 6.85 -10.44 -7.61
C LEU A 105 5.96 -9.58 -6.70
N ILE A 106 6.55 -8.67 -5.92
CA ILE A 106 5.80 -7.77 -5.03
C ILE A 106 5.14 -6.63 -5.82
N ASP A 107 5.77 -6.20 -6.91
CA ASP A 107 5.26 -5.14 -7.79
C ASP A 107 4.06 -5.59 -8.64
N TRP A 108 3.99 -6.88 -8.97
CA TRP A 108 2.94 -7.46 -9.80
C TRP A 108 1.61 -7.64 -9.07
#